data_AF-A0A800GKS1-F1
#
_entry.id   AF-A0A800GKS1-F1
#
_cell.length_a   1.000
_cell.length_b   1.000
_cell.length_c   1.000
_cell.angle_alpha   90.00
_cell.angle_beta   90.00
_cell.angle_gamma   90.00
#
_symmetry.space_group_name_H-M   'P 1'
#
loop_
_entity.id
_entity.type
_entity.pdbx_description
1 polymer ?
#
loop_
_entity_poly.entity_id
_entity_poly.type
_entity_poly.pdbx_seq_one_letter_code
_entity_poly.pdbx_strand_id
1 'polypeptide(L)' 'STLEHVEKISILVEQNSSPLSAEFFLSPALAVHVSARLKMAKTSNVVIIVQSAGKYYRTSRLVKVTTGGCGA' A
#
# COMPACT_ATOMS: atom_id res chain seq x y z
N SER A 1 1.68 -10.24 7.19
CA SER A 1 0.99 -9.55 8.30
C SER A 1 0.72 -10.57 9.38
N THR A 2 0.75 -10.20 10.66
CA THR A 2 0.27 -11.05 11.76
C THR A 2 -1.22 -10.81 12.05
N LEU A 3 -1.88 -9.91 11.32
CA LEU A 3 -3.32 -9.64 11.42
C LEU A 3 -4.11 -10.75 10.72
N GLU A 4 -5.11 -11.27 11.40
CA GLU A 4 -6.08 -12.24 10.88
C GLU A 4 -7.27 -11.53 10.22
N HIS A 5 -8.08 -12.24 9.43
CA HIS A 5 -9.31 -11.73 8.83
C HIS A 5 -9.12 -10.41 8.06
N VAL A 6 -8.07 -10.33 7.24
CA VAL A 6 -7.81 -9.15 6.41
C VAL A 6 -8.77 -9.16 5.21
N GLU A 7 -9.60 -8.13 5.12
CA GLU A 7 -10.64 -7.98 4.09
C GLU A 7 -10.16 -7.09 2.95
N LYS A 8 -9.37 -6.06 3.28
CA LYS A 8 -8.92 -5.07 2.31
C LYS A 8 -7.53 -4.54 2.65
N ILE A 9 -6.71 -4.35 1.63
CA ILE A 9 -5.44 -3.63 1.71
C ILE A 9 -5.46 -2.51 0.68
N SER A 10 -5.32 -1.27 1.12
CA SER A 10 -5.17 -0.10 0.27
C SER A 10 -3.75 0.43 0.39
N ILE A 11 -3.09 0.67 -0.74
CA ILE A 11 -1.72 1.18 -0.82
C ILE A 11 -1.75 2.58 -1.44
N LEU A 12 -1.24 3.55 -0.69
CA LEU A 12 -1.19 4.95 -1.07
C LEU A 12 0.26 5.43 -1.20
N VAL A 13 0.53 6.26 -2.20
CA VAL A 13 1.81 6.93 -2.42
C VAL A 13 1.56 8.43 -2.49
N GLU A 14 1.94 9.16 -1.43
CA GLU A 14 1.48 10.54 -1.20
C GLU A 14 1.83 11.52 -2.32
N GLN A 15 2.94 11.31 -3.03
CA GLN A 15 3.45 12.25 -4.06
C GLN A 15 3.28 11.73 -5.49
N ASN A 16 2.40 10.75 -5.70
CA ASN A 16 1.97 10.34 -7.03
C ASN A 16 0.77 11.17 -7.50
N SER A 17 0.60 11.29 -8.82
CA SER A 17 -0.56 11.97 -9.41
C SER A 17 -1.89 11.37 -8.96
N SER A 18 -1.94 10.04 -8.83
CA SER A 18 -2.98 9.31 -8.11
C SER A 18 -2.37 8.75 -6.81
N PRO A 19 -2.78 9.27 -5.63
CA PRO A 19 -2.27 8.75 -4.37
C PRO A 19 -2.64 7.28 -4.15
N LEU A 20 -3.88 6.88 -4.45
CA LEU A 20 -4.28 5.48 -4.40
C LEU A 20 -3.60 4.72 -5.54
N SER A 21 -2.64 3.88 -5.18
CA SER A 21 -1.80 3.16 -6.14
C SER A 21 -2.25 1.71 -6.35
N ALA A 22 -2.85 1.09 -5.33
CA ALA A 22 -3.44 -0.24 -5.44
C ALA A 22 -4.47 -0.49 -4.33
N GLU A 23 -5.48 -1.30 -4.63
CA GLU A 23 -6.38 -1.89 -3.65
C GLU A 23 -6.52 -3.38 -3.89
N PHE A 24 -6.50 -4.15 -2.81
CA PHE A 24 -6.67 -5.59 -2.82
C PHE A 24 -7.85 -5.94 -1.93
N PHE A 25 -8.85 -6.59 -2.53
CA PHE A 25 -9.99 -7.17 -1.83
C PHE A 25 -9.70 -8.65 -1.61
N LEU A 26 -9.80 -9.10 -0.37
CA LEU A 26 -9.32 -10.40 0.06
C LEU A 26 -10.41 -11.15 0.82
N SER A 27 -10.49 -12.46 0.61
CA SER A 27 -11.34 -13.32 1.43
C SER A 27 -10.69 -13.50 2.81
N PRO A 28 -11.44 -13.31 3.91
CA PRO A 28 -10.88 -13.27 5.27
C PRO A 28 -10.30 -14.60 5.77
N ALA A 29 -10.50 -15.70 5.04
CA ALA A 29 -10.00 -17.04 5.38
C ALA A 29 -8.53 -17.29 4.98
N LEU A 30 -7.86 -16.33 4.34
CA LEU A 30 -6.53 -16.54 3.75
C LEU A 30 -5.43 -15.85 4.57
N ALA A 31 -4.28 -16.52 4.68
CA ALA A 31 -3.05 -15.87 5.13
C ALA A 31 -2.57 -14.90 4.04
N VAL A 32 -2.49 -13.60 4.37
CA VAL A 32 -2.27 -12.56 3.38
C VAL A 32 -0.79 -12.15 3.30
N HIS A 33 -0.22 -12.35 2.12
CA HIS A 33 1.04 -11.78 1.69
C HIS A 33 0.88 -11.17 0.30
N VAL A 34 1.10 -9.86 0.16
CA VAL A 34 0.99 -9.12 -1.11
C VAL A 34 2.33 -8.50 -1.44
N SER A 35 2.78 -8.72 -2.67
CA SER A 35 3.94 -8.05 -3.25
C SER A 35 3.50 -7.38 -4.54
N ALA A 36 3.78 -6.09 -4.66
CA ALA A 36 3.43 -5.29 -5.83
C ALA A 36 4.59 -4.36 -6.18
N ARG A 37 4.74 -4.07 -7.47
CA ARG A 37 5.67 -3.04 -7.97
C ARG A 37 4.87 -1.76 -8.22
N LEU A 38 5.20 -0.71 -7.49
CA LEU A 38 4.53 0.58 -7.58
C LEU A 38 5.46 1.58 -8.25
N LYS A 39 4.95 2.31 -9.24
CA LYS A 39 5.68 3.45 -9.81
C LYS A 39 5.64 4.59 -8.80
N MET A 40 6.79 5.18 -8.51
CA MET A 40 6.86 6.36 -7.64
C MET A 40 7.54 7.51 -8.37
N ALA A 41 6.88 8.67 -8.38
CA ALA A 41 7.41 9.86 -9.04
C ALA A 41 8.56 10.50 -8.25
N LYS A 42 8.42 10.59 -6.92
CA LYS A 42 9.32 11.31 -6.02
C LYS A 42 9.46 10.59 -4.67
N THR A 43 10.49 10.96 -3.93
CA THR A 43 10.64 10.57 -2.51
C THR A 43 9.38 10.96 -1.74
N SER A 44 8.74 9.97 -1.12
CA SER A 44 7.48 10.16 -0.42
C SER A 44 7.18 9.01 0.54
N ASN A 45 6.18 9.19 1.40
CA ASN A 45 5.69 8.08 2.20
C ASN A 45 4.80 7.18 1.34
N VAL A 46 5.07 5.89 1.45
CA VAL A 46 4.12 4.84 1.07
C VAL A 46 3.31 4.51 2.32
N VAL A 47 2.01 4.69 2.25
CA VAL A 47 1.07 4.45 3.33
C VAL A 47 0.26 3.20 2.99
N ILE A 48 0.21 2.26 3.92
CA ILE A 48 -0.58 1.04 3.81
C ILE A 48 -1.72 1.14 4.82
N ILE A 49 -2.93 0.93 4.35
CA ILE A 49 -4.13 0.84 5.18
C ILE A 49 -4.68 -0.58 5.02
N VAL A 50 -4.90 -1.25 6.14
CA VAL A 50 -5.42 -2.62 6.19
C VAL A 50 -6.73 -2.59 6.95
N GLN A 51 -7.78 -3.14 6.36
CA GLN A 51 -9.06 -3.40 7.02
C GLN A 51 -9.07 -4.86 7.47
N SER A 52 -9.30 -5.08 8.76
CA SER A 52 -9.38 -6.41 9.37
C SER A 52 -10.44 -6.41 10.47
N ALA A 53 -11.42 -7.31 10.37
CA ALA A 53 -12.52 -7.46 11.33
C ALA A 53 -13.20 -6.14 11.73
N GLY A 54 -13.50 -5.28 10.74
CA GLY A 54 -14.13 -3.98 10.95
C GLY A 54 -13.21 -2.88 11.53
N LYS A 55 -11.92 -3.14 11.75
CA LYS A 55 -10.93 -2.15 12.19
C LYS A 55 -9.99 -1.78 11.05
N TYR A 56 -9.51 -0.53 11.09
CA TYR A 56 -8.50 -0.02 10.18
C TYR A 56 -7.15 0.10 10.88
N TYR A 57 -6.12 -0.44 10.25
CA TYR A 57 -4.73 -0.37 10.67
C TYR A 57 -3.94 0.40 9.62
N ARG A 58 -3.07 1.31 10.05
CA ARG A 58 -2.22 2.10 9.15
C ARG A 58 -0.76 1.91 9.50
N THR A 59 0.06 1.76 8.48
CA THR A 59 1.51 1.93 8.59
C THR A 59 2.02 2.81 7.45
N SER A 60 3.14 3.47 7.65
CA SER A 60 3.76 4.32 6.64
C SER A 60 5.26 4.13 6.63
N ARG A 61 5.85 4.15 5.45
CA ARG A 61 7.30 4.09 5.26
C ARG A 61 7.74 5.15 4.27
N LEU A 62 8.74 5.93 4.67
CA LEU A 62 9.42 6.84 3.75
C LEU A 62 10.27 6.04 2.76
N VAL A 63 9.99 6.18 1.46
CA VAL A 63 10.76 5.56 0.40
C VAL A 63 11.47 6.66 -0.39
N LYS A 64 12.80 6.58 -0.44
CA LYS A 64 13.64 7.54 -1.16
C LYS A 64 13.82 7.11 -2.61
N VAL A 65 13.53 8.01 -3.54
CA VAL A 65 13.76 7.85 -4.98
C VAL A 65 15.00 8.64 -5.35
N THR A 66 15.97 7.99 -5.99
CA THR A 66 17.23 8.62 -6.42
C THR A 66 17.09 9.31 -7.78
N THR A 67 16.43 8.65 -8.72
CA THR A 67 16.11 9.17 -10.06
C THR A 67 14.64 8.86 -10.32
N GLY A 68 13.82 9.89 -10.52
CA GLY A 68 12.36 9.78 -10.63
C GLY A 68 11.93 8.69 -11.61
N GLY A 69 11.25 7.66 -11.11
CA GLY A 69 10.85 6.47 -11.89
C GLY A 69 9.60 6.66 -12.75
N CYS A 70 9.02 7.86 -12.77
CA CYS A 70 8.15 8.29 -13.84
C CYS A 70 9.06 8.63 -15.03
N GLY A 71 9.31 7.63 -15.87
CA GLY A 71 10.03 7.81 -17.13
C GLY A 71 9.55 9.09 -17.84
N ALA A 72 10.52 9.84 -18.33
CA ALA A 72 10.27 10.92 -19.28
C ALA A 72 9.49 10.40 -20.50
#